data_AF-A0A9N8KK98-F1
#
_entry.id   AF-A0A9N8KK98-F1
#
_cell.length_a   1.000
_cell.length_b   1.000
_cell.length_c   1.000
_cell.angle_alpha   90.00
_cell.angle_beta   90.00
_cell.angle_gamma   90.00
#
_symmetry.space_group_name_H-M   'P 1'
#
loop_
_entity.id
_entity.type
_entity.pdbx_description
1 polymer ?
#
loop_
_entity_poly.entity_id
_entity_poly.type
_entity_poly.pdbx_seq_one_letter_code
_entity_poly.pdbx_strand_id
1 'polypeptide(L)'
;MFNWISAFRKLPDQFVLNHQTLDNYLFIRYFRMLTYICLVGTIITWVFLLRVNYNGGGGQSELDMFTFSNVSEPNKFYWHVACAWLFLGFVMFVITKETLYYINLRQAYLTTPRNATRMSTRVVLFTGVPEDMRHEKWIKADFFGVKHVWLATDCTELESLVNDMNSTAISLEESEIKLSTIATKKHLKGEKHFADDPERAGTATQQWVAPKERPSKRIALVGRKLDAIEMYREKLKAITPKVKALQKRHVQGYEKLLPAVFVEFETQRAAQLAYSDPFYRQPGKMEAATIGIATPDEIVWANLAIGKPERWVRTIIANTIIILLIVFWSIPVGLVGSLADIDNLAQNFPPLGFVNKLPASTKGAVSGLLPTILISAILALVPIICRL
;
A
#
# COMPACT_ATOMS: atom_id res chain seq x y z
N MET A 1 -15.24 15.36 23.54
CA MET A 1 -15.01 14.95 22.13
C MET A 1 -13.59 15.25 21.65
N PHE A 2 -12.99 16.42 21.95
CA PHE A 2 -11.67 16.83 21.41
C PHE A 2 -10.45 16.63 22.34
N ASN A 3 -10.61 15.96 23.49
CA ASN A 3 -9.50 15.76 24.45
C ASN A 3 -8.29 15.04 23.84
N TRP A 4 -8.51 14.21 22.82
CA TRP A 4 -7.44 13.51 22.09
C TRP A 4 -6.48 14.46 21.36
N ILE A 5 -6.93 15.66 20.95
CA ILE A 5 -6.07 16.66 20.28
C ILE A 5 -5.01 17.19 21.24
N SER A 6 -5.41 17.53 22.46
CA SER A 6 -4.49 18.01 23.50
C SER A 6 -3.50 16.93 23.91
N ALA A 7 -3.98 15.69 24.04
CA ALA A 7 -3.13 14.53 24.32
C ALA A 7 -2.08 14.31 23.22
N PHE A 8 -2.48 14.39 21.94
CA PHE A 8 -1.57 14.22 20.80
C PHE A 8 -0.53 15.34 20.72
N ARG A 9 -0.93 16.60 20.95
CA ARG A 9 -0.01 17.75 20.91
C ARG A 9 1.06 17.72 22.01
N LYS A 10 0.75 17.12 23.16
CA LYS A 10 1.69 16.99 24.29
C LYS A 10 2.62 15.78 24.18
N LEU A 11 2.37 14.88 23.23
CA LEU A 11 3.12 13.65 23.08
C LEU A 11 4.53 13.96 22.52
N PRO A 12 5.60 13.58 23.22
CA PRO A 12 6.95 13.92 22.79
C PRO A 12 7.37 13.05 21.60
N ASP A 13 8.15 13.64 20.70
CA ASP A 13 8.67 12.97 19.50
C ASP A 13 9.46 11.68 19.83
N GLN A 14 10.15 11.66 20.97
CA GLN A 14 10.87 10.48 21.48
C GLN A 14 9.93 9.31 21.79
N PHE A 15 8.71 9.59 22.27
CA PHE A 15 7.74 8.55 22.55
C PHE A 15 7.30 7.85 21.25
N VAL A 16 7.05 8.61 20.19
CA VAL A 16 6.73 8.08 18.87
C VAL A 16 7.85 7.18 18.36
N LEU A 17 9.10 7.67 18.42
CA LEU A 17 10.27 6.94 17.94
C LEU A 17 10.51 5.62 18.68
N ASN A 18 10.20 5.56 19.98
CA ASN A 18 10.43 4.36 20.80
C ASN A 18 9.31 3.31 20.69
N HIS A 19 8.09 3.70 20.32
CA HIS A 19 6.93 2.81 20.27
C HIS A 19 6.47 2.48 18.85
N GLN A 20 6.90 3.24 17.84
CA GLN A 20 6.59 3.01 16.44
C GLN A 20 7.86 2.82 15.61
N THR A 21 7.68 2.50 14.33
CA THR A 21 8.81 2.40 13.39
C THR A 21 9.40 3.78 13.11
N LEU A 22 10.68 3.79 12.72
CA LEU A 22 11.37 5.01 12.26
C LEU A 22 10.60 5.69 11.13
N ASP A 23 10.03 4.91 10.21
CA ASP A 23 9.28 5.43 9.06
C ASP A 23 8.01 6.17 9.49
N ASN A 24 7.26 5.65 10.47
CA ASN A 24 6.08 6.35 11.00
C ASN A 24 6.45 7.69 11.64
N TYR A 25 7.56 7.71 12.40
CA TYR A 25 8.08 8.95 12.98
C TYR A 25 8.43 9.99 11.89
N LEU A 26 9.14 9.55 10.84
CA LEU A 26 9.51 10.40 9.72
C LEU A 26 8.30 10.87 8.91
N PHE A 27 7.26 10.04 8.80
CA PHE A 27 6.03 10.39 8.11
C PHE A 27 5.26 11.51 8.84
N ILE A 28 5.18 11.45 10.17
CA ILE A 28 4.61 12.54 10.97
C ILE A 28 5.43 13.82 10.79
N ARG A 29 6.76 13.70 10.78
CA ARG A 29 7.66 14.83 10.61
C ARG A 29 7.56 15.46 9.22
N TYR A 30 7.37 14.64 8.18
CA TYR A 30 7.07 15.08 6.83
C TYR A 30 5.81 15.94 6.77
N PHE A 31 4.70 15.51 7.40
CA PHE A 31 3.48 16.33 7.46
C PHE A 31 3.66 17.66 8.22
N ARG A 32 4.43 17.65 9.31
CA ARG A 32 4.77 18.89 10.02
C ARG A 32 5.57 19.83 9.12
N MET A 33 6.57 19.30 8.42
CA MET A 33 7.37 20.05 7.45
C MET A 33 6.51 20.64 6.32
N LEU A 34 5.61 19.87 5.73
CA LEU A 34 4.66 20.36 4.73
C LEU A 34 3.78 21.49 5.30
N THR A 35 3.24 21.32 6.51
CA THR A 35 2.43 22.35 7.17
C THR A 35 3.23 23.64 7.36
N TYR A 36 4.50 23.54 7.78
CA TYR A 36 5.38 24.70 7.93
C TYR A 36 5.70 25.38 6.59
N ILE A 37 5.98 24.61 5.55
CA ILE A 37 6.23 25.13 4.20
C ILE A 37 5.00 25.88 3.67
N CYS A 38 3.81 25.29 3.81
CA CYS A 38 2.56 25.93 3.41
C CYS A 38 2.30 27.22 4.21
N LEU A 39 2.47 27.21 5.54
CA LEU A 39 2.24 28.40 6.37
C LEU A 39 3.17 29.55 5.98
N VAL A 40 4.47 29.29 5.85
CA VAL A 40 5.44 30.31 5.44
C VAL A 40 5.19 30.76 4.01
N GLY A 41 4.85 29.84 3.10
CA GLY A 41 4.45 30.17 1.73
C GLY A 41 3.24 31.09 1.68
N THR A 42 2.22 30.83 2.50
CA THR A 42 1.04 31.70 2.64
C THR A 42 1.46 33.09 3.13
N ILE A 43 2.33 33.20 4.14
CA ILE A 43 2.79 34.51 4.63
C ILE A 43 3.52 35.29 3.53
N ILE A 44 4.46 34.66 2.83
CA ILE A 44 5.23 35.30 1.75
C ILE A 44 4.29 35.76 0.63
N THR A 45 3.41 34.88 0.16
CA THR A 45 2.49 35.19 -0.93
C THR A 45 1.44 36.24 -0.55
N TRP A 46 0.92 36.20 0.68
CA TRP A 46 -0.09 37.15 1.12
C TRP A 46 0.46 38.55 1.36
N VAL A 47 1.66 38.66 1.93
CA VAL A 47 2.28 39.96 2.20
C VAL A 47 2.69 40.67 0.91
N PHE A 48 3.28 39.94 -0.04
CA PHE A 48 3.82 40.56 -1.26
C PHE A 48 2.88 40.45 -2.46
N LEU A 49 2.40 39.24 -2.81
CA LEU A 49 1.69 39.01 -4.07
C LEU A 49 0.23 39.47 -4.04
N LEU A 50 -0.50 39.32 -2.92
CA LEU A 50 -1.90 39.80 -2.87
C LEU A 50 -1.98 41.30 -3.14
N ARG A 51 -1.07 42.10 -2.57
CA ARG A 51 -1.05 43.54 -2.77
C ARG A 51 -0.65 43.92 -4.20
N VAL A 52 0.34 43.24 -4.76
CA VAL A 52 0.82 43.48 -6.14
C VAL A 52 -0.26 43.13 -7.16
N ASN A 53 -0.93 41.99 -6.99
CA ASN A 53 -1.97 41.52 -7.92
C ASN A 53 -3.23 42.38 -7.83
N TYR A 54 -3.66 42.74 -6.62
CA TYR A 54 -4.81 43.62 -6.44
C TYR A 54 -4.63 44.99 -7.10
N ASN A 55 -3.43 45.58 -6.98
CA ASN A 55 -3.08 46.85 -7.63
C ASN A 55 -2.56 46.66 -9.07
N GLY A 56 -2.76 45.49 -9.68
CA GLY A 56 -2.17 45.13 -10.97
C GLY A 56 -2.76 45.88 -12.16
N GLY A 57 -4.00 46.37 -12.05
CA GLY A 57 -4.66 47.22 -13.05
C GLY A 57 -5.26 46.45 -14.25
N GLY A 58 -5.40 45.13 -14.16
CA GLY A 58 -5.90 44.26 -15.23
C GLY A 58 -7.43 44.17 -15.33
N GLY A 59 -8.16 44.86 -14.46
CA GLY A 59 -9.62 44.93 -14.49
C GLY A 59 -10.35 43.64 -14.14
N GLN A 60 -9.65 42.63 -13.61
CA GLN A 60 -10.25 41.36 -13.20
C GLN A 60 -11.05 41.55 -11.90
N SER A 61 -12.15 40.81 -11.76
CA SER A 61 -13.03 40.84 -10.60
C SER A 61 -12.94 39.57 -9.75
N GLU A 62 -13.60 39.56 -8.60
CA GLU A 62 -13.70 38.39 -7.71
C GLU A 62 -12.34 37.81 -7.26
N LEU A 63 -12.12 36.50 -7.36
CA LEU A 63 -10.86 35.88 -6.98
C LEU A 63 -9.75 36.13 -8.00
N ASP A 64 -10.10 36.44 -9.25
CA ASP A 64 -9.14 36.67 -10.33
C ASP A 64 -8.35 37.96 -10.13
N MET A 65 -8.86 38.91 -9.33
CA MET A 65 -8.13 40.13 -8.95
C MET A 65 -6.81 39.83 -8.21
N PHE A 66 -6.71 38.67 -7.56
CA PHE A 66 -5.53 38.24 -6.80
C PHE A 66 -4.59 37.35 -7.61
N THR A 67 -4.87 37.13 -8.88
CA THR A 67 -4.06 36.26 -9.74
C THR A 67 -3.08 37.06 -10.59
N PHE A 68 -2.15 36.34 -11.21
CA PHE A 68 -1.16 36.91 -12.13
C PHE A 68 -1.81 37.62 -13.35
N SER A 69 -3.04 37.24 -13.74
CA SER A 69 -3.75 37.81 -14.89
C SER A 69 -4.22 39.25 -14.67
N ASN A 70 -4.32 39.70 -13.41
CA ASN A 70 -4.73 41.06 -13.09
C ASN A 70 -3.56 42.08 -13.15
N VAL A 71 -2.35 41.65 -13.52
CA VAL A 71 -1.15 42.51 -13.58
C VAL A 71 -0.89 42.95 -15.02
N SER A 72 -1.10 44.24 -15.29
CA SER A 72 -0.92 44.82 -16.64
C SER A 72 0.49 45.38 -16.87
N GLU A 73 1.15 45.83 -15.80
CA GLU A 73 2.45 46.51 -15.88
C GLU A 73 3.63 45.52 -15.85
N PRO A 74 4.53 45.54 -16.84
CA PRO A 74 5.66 44.61 -16.90
C PRO A 74 6.57 44.64 -15.67
N ASN A 75 6.76 45.83 -15.08
CA ASN A 75 7.64 46.00 -13.92
C ASN A 75 7.12 45.32 -12.65
N LYS A 76 5.81 45.10 -12.53
CA LYS A 76 5.21 44.42 -11.38
C LYS A 76 5.53 42.92 -11.36
N PHE A 77 5.87 42.32 -12.50
CA PHE A 77 6.25 40.91 -12.58
C PHE A 77 7.56 40.57 -11.86
N TYR A 78 8.47 41.53 -11.66
CA TYR A 78 9.68 41.30 -10.88
C TYR A 78 9.38 40.91 -9.43
N TRP A 79 8.26 41.38 -8.85
CA TRP A 79 7.82 40.95 -7.52
C TRP A 79 7.45 39.47 -7.47
N HIS A 80 6.86 38.92 -8.55
CA HIS A 80 6.56 37.49 -8.64
C HIS A 80 7.84 36.66 -8.68
N VAL A 81 8.81 37.08 -9.50
CA VAL A 81 10.11 36.40 -9.60
C VAL A 81 10.85 36.43 -8.26
N ALA A 82 10.91 37.59 -7.60
CA ALA A 82 11.54 37.74 -6.30
C ALA A 82 10.88 36.86 -5.23
N CYS A 83 9.54 36.84 -5.16
CA CYS A 83 8.81 35.98 -4.23
C CYS A 83 9.02 34.49 -4.53
N ALA A 84 9.04 34.11 -5.81
CA ALA A 84 9.28 32.73 -6.23
C ALA A 84 10.68 32.26 -5.81
N TRP A 85 11.72 33.07 -6.03
CA TRP A 85 13.08 32.75 -5.59
C TRP A 85 13.21 32.70 -4.07
N LEU A 86 12.58 33.64 -3.35
CA LEU A 86 12.56 33.62 -1.88
C LEU A 86 11.90 32.35 -1.35
N PHE A 87 10.73 31.99 -1.88
CA PHE A 87 10.01 30.79 -1.46
C PHE A 87 10.76 29.51 -1.84
N LEU A 88 11.30 29.43 -3.06
CA LEU A 88 12.11 28.29 -3.50
C LEU A 88 13.35 28.12 -2.62
N GLY A 89 14.07 29.21 -2.33
CA GLY A 89 15.23 29.19 -1.44
C GLY A 89 14.88 28.71 -0.04
N PHE A 90 13.74 29.16 0.51
CA PHE A 90 13.22 28.69 1.79
C PHE A 90 12.88 27.19 1.76
N VAL A 91 12.18 26.72 0.73
CA VAL A 91 11.85 25.29 0.55
C VAL A 91 13.12 24.45 0.48
N MET A 92 14.10 24.85 -0.33
CA MET A 92 15.39 24.16 -0.45
C MET A 92 16.15 24.13 0.87
N PHE A 93 16.13 25.22 1.64
CA PHE A 93 16.72 25.28 2.97
C PHE A 93 16.05 24.28 3.94
N VAL A 94 14.72 24.25 3.98
CA VAL A 94 13.96 23.33 4.85
C VAL A 94 14.23 21.87 4.46
N ILE A 95 14.20 21.54 3.17
CA ILE A 95 14.50 20.18 2.67
C ILE A 95 15.92 19.77 3.05
N THR A 96 16.90 20.65 2.87
CA THR A 96 18.30 20.37 3.19
C THR A 96 18.48 20.11 4.69
N LYS A 97 17.93 20.98 5.53
CA LYS A 97 17.97 20.84 6.99
C LYS A 97 17.35 19.52 7.44
N GLU A 98 16.19 19.17 6.87
CA GLU A 98 15.46 17.97 7.24
C GLU A 98 16.15 16.69 6.73
N THR A 99 16.77 16.75 5.55
CA THR A 99 17.58 15.64 5.00
C THR A 99 18.81 15.36 5.87
N LEU A 100 19.52 16.41 6.32
CA LEU A 100 20.64 16.27 7.25
C LEU A 100 20.20 15.67 8.59
N TYR A 101 19.05 16.11 9.11
CA TYR A 101 18.46 15.53 10.32
C TYR A 101 18.13 14.05 10.13
N TYR A 102 17.49 13.68 9.02
CA TYR A 102 17.16 12.30 8.66
C TYR A 102 18.41 11.41 8.61
N ILE A 103 19.49 11.86 7.97
CA ILE A 103 20.73 11.08 7.85
C ILE A 103 21.29 10.76 9.25
N ASN A 104 21.41 11.78 10.11
CA ASN A 104 21.92 11.62 11.47
C ASN A 104 21.02 10.71 12.32
N LEU A 105 19.70 10.93 12.25
CA LEU A 105 18.74 10.13 12.99
C LEU A 105 18.75 8.66 12.53
N ARG A 106 18.77 8.41 11.23
CA ARG A 106 18.81 7.06 10.67
C ARG A 106 20.09 6.33 11.06
N GLN A 107 21.24 7.00 11.02
CA GLN A 107 22.51 6.43 11.48
C GLN A 107 22.46 6.08 12.97
N ALA A 108 22.00 7.00 13.82
CA ALA A 108 21.86 6.74 15.26
C ALA A 108 20.87 5.59 15.55
N TYR A 109 19.74 5.55 14.84
CA TYR A 109 18.72 4.51 14.99
C TYR A 109 19.26 3.13 14.60
N LEU A 110 19.95 3.01 13.46
CA LEU A 110 20.48 1.74 12.99
C LEU A 110 21.66 1.23 13.82
N THR A 111 22.50 2.13 14.34
CA THR A 111 23.67 1.77 15.17
C THR A 111 23.33 1.45 16.63
N THR A 112 22.12 1.78 17.09
CA THR A 112 21.65 1.43 18.44
C THR A 112 21.73 -0.09 18.65
N PRO A 113 22.27 -0.59 19.77
CA PRO A 113 22.51 -2.03 19.98
C PRO A 113 21.28 -2.91 19.70
N ARG A 114 20.10 -2.49 20.16
CA ARG A 114 18.82 -3.19 19.93
C ARG A 114 18.49 -3.40 18.44
N ASN A 115 18.96 -2.52 17.56
CA ASN A 115 18.70 -2.57 16.12
C ASN A 115 19.87 -3.20 15.37
N ALA A 116 21.11 -2.90 15.78
CA ALA A 116 22.32 -3.47 15.18
C ALA A 116 22.42 -4.99 15.37
N THR A 117 21.86 -5.54 16.45
CA THR A 117 21.86 -7.00 16.70
C THR A 117 20.68 -7.73 16.08
N ARG A 118 19.72 -7.03 15.45
CA ARG A 118 18.57 -7.69 14.81
C ARG A 118 19.05 -8.54 13.65
N MET A 119 18.39 -9.67 13.43
CA MET A 119 18.63 -10.47 12.23
C MET A 119 18.35 -9.63 10.98
N SER A 120 17.27 -8.86 11.00
CA SER A 120 16.84 -8.06 9.85
C SER A 120 17.91 -7.14 9.27
N THR A 121 18.71 -6.48 10.13
CA THR A 121 19.75 -5.54 9.70
C THR A 121 21.00 -6.22 9.15
N ARG A 122 21.11 -7.54 9.30
CA ARG A 122 22.28 -8.35 8.93
C ARG A 122 21.99 -9.35 7.81
N VAL A 123 20.76 -9.38 7.28
CA VAL A 123 20.39 -10.24 6.16
C VAL A 123 20.48 -9.47 4.85
N VAL A 124 21.15 -10.09 3.87
CA VAL A 124 21.21 -9.61 2.47
C VAL A 124 20.54 -10.64 1.58
N LEU A 125 19.70 -10.16 0.65
CA LEU A 125 19.12 -10.97 -0.42
C LEU A 125 19.97 -10.84 -1.67
N PHE A 126 20.49 -11.97 -2.14
CA PHE A 126 21.12 -12.12 -3.44
C PHE A 126 20.15 -12.73 -4.44
N THR A 127 20.05 -12.15 -5.64
CA THR A 127 19.17 -12.63 -6.73
C THR A 127 19.96 -12.90 -8.00
N GLY A 128 19.44 -13.73 -8.90
CA GLY A 128 20.16 -14.15 -10.09
C GLY A 128 21.33 -15.10 -9.81
N VAL A 129 21.26 -15.88 -8.74
CA VAL A 129 22.32 -16.83 -8.34
C VAL A 129 22.36 -18.03 -9.33
N PRO A 130 23.50 -18.27 -10.00
CA PRO A 130 23.70 -19.43 -10.87
C PRO A 130 23.51 -20.77 -10.14
N GLU A 131 23.08 -21.83 -10.84
CA GLU A 131 22.76 -23.14 -10.23
C GLU A 131 23.94 -23.78 -9.50
N ASP A 132 25.13 -23.64 -10.06
CA ASP A 132 26.40 -24.09 -9.49
C ASP A 132 26.74 -23.38 -8.18
N MET A 133 26.24 -22.17 -7.94
CA MET A 133 26.51 -21.38 -6.72
C MET A 133 25.43 -21.52 -5.65
N ARG A 134 24.31 -22.21 -5.93
CA ARG A 134 23.18 -22.39 -4.99
C ARG A 134 23.44 -23.48 -3.95
N HIS A 135 24.55 -23.38 -3.24
CA HIS A 135 24.84 -24.28 -2.14
C HIS A 135 25.62 -23.56 -1.03
N GLU A 136 25.32 -23.95 0.21
CA GLU A 136 25.80 -23.24 1.40
C GLU A 136 27.33 -23.17 1.48
N LYS A 137 28.05 -24.21 1.02
CA LYS A 137 29.51 -24.24 1.07
C LYS A 137 30.15 -23.15 0.21
N TRP A 138 29.61 -22.89 -0.98
CA TRP A 138 30.12 -21.86 -1.88
C TRP A 138 29.94 -20.47 -1.27
N ILE A 139 28.75 -20.19 -0.74
CA ILE A 139 28.42 -18.89 -0.14
C ILE A 139 29.28 -18.61 1.08
N LYS A 140 29.51 -19.61 1.94
CA LYS A 140 30.40 -19.47 3.10
C LYS A 140 31.87 -19.31 2.72
N ALA A 141 32.28 -19.79 1.54
CA ALA A 141 33.64 -19.63 1.03
C ALA A 141 33.84 -18.24 0.39
N ASP A 142 32.81 -17.72 -0.27
CA ASP A 142 32.82 -16.48 -1.03
C ASP A 142 32.66 -15.24 -0.11
N PHE A 143 31.82 -15.34 0.92
CA PHE A 143 31.54 -14.25 1.84
C PHE A 143 32.20 -14.42 3.22
N PHE A 144 32.76 -13.33 3.75
CA PHE A 144 33.31 -13.30 5.10
C PHE A 144 32.23 -13.01 6.15
N GLY A 145 32.29 -13.69 7.30
CA GLY A 145 31.40 -13.44 8.44
C GLY A 145 29.95 -13.90 8.21
N VAL A 146 29.75 -14.97 7.45
CA VAL A 146 28.44 -15.59 7.23
C VAL A 146 28.05 -16.41 8.45
N LYS A 147 26.85 -16.15 8.96
CA LYS A 147 26.25 -16.87 10.09
C LYS A 147 25.26 -17.93 9.62
N HIS A 148 24.30 -17.56 8.78
CA HIS A 148 23.31 -18.47 8.21
C HIS A 148 23.07 -18.20 6.73
N VAL A 149 22.70 -19.24 6.00
CA VAL A 149 22.36 -19.19 4.59
C VAL A 149 21.01 -19.87 4.39
N TRP A 150 20.07 -19.19 3.74
CA TRP A 150 18.78 -19.76 3.34
C TRP A 150 18.65 -19.72 1.82
N LEU A 151 18.62 -20.89 1.22
CA LEU A 151 18.37 -21.05 -0.21
C LEU A 151 16.86 -20.92 -0.44
N ALA A 152 16.45 -20.04 -1.35
CA ALA A 152 15.03 -19.92 -1.69
C ALA A 152 14.61 -21.13 -2.52
N THR A 153 13.45 -21.71 -2.20
CA THR A 153 12.85 -22.84 -2.94
C THR A 153 11.56 -22.41 -3.59
N ASP A 154 11.19 -23.07 -4.68
CA ASP A 154 9.87 -22.90 -5.29
C ASP A 154 8.80 -23.56 -4.41
N CYS A 155 8.00 -22.72 -3.75
CA CYS A 155 6.88 -23.14 -2.91
C CYS A 155 5.54 -22.69 -3.47
N THR A 156 5.45 -22.32 -4.76
CA THR A 156 4.23 -21.76 -5.36
C THR A 156 2.99 -22.65 -5.19
N GLU A 157 3.13 -23.95 -5.45
CA GLU A 157 2.05 -24.92 -5.25
C GLU A 157 1.64 -25.03 -3.77
N LEU A 158 2.62 -25.13 -2.87
CA LEU A 158 2.40 -25.22 -1.43
C LEU A 158 1.70 -23.96 -0.89
N GLU A 159 2.16 -22.77 -1.30
CA GLU A 159 1.57 -21.49 -0.92
C GLU A 159 0.13 -21.38 -1.41
N SER A 160 -0.15 -21.80 -2.66
CA SER A 160 -1.52 -21.80 -3.20
C SER A 160 -2.47 -22.70 -2.39
N LEU A 161 -2.01 -23.89 -1.98
CA LEU A 161 -2.81 -24.81 -1.18
C LEU A 161 -2.97 -24.33 0.27
N VAL A 162 -1.95 -23.69 0.85
CA VAL A 162 -2.04 -23.07 2.19
C VAL A 162 -3.01 -21.90 2.16
N ASN A 163 -2.98 -21.06 1.12
CA ASN A 163 -3.93 -19.97 0.94
C ASN A 163 -5.37 -20.49 0.74
N ASP A 164 -5.55 -21.56 -0.04
CA ASP A 164 -6.85 -22.20 -0.18
C ASP A 164 -7.34 -22.84 1.13
N MET A 165 -6.43 -23.46 1.89
CA MET A 165 -6.71 -24.00 3.23
C MET A 165 -7.14 -22.90 4.20
N ASN A 166 -6.39 -21.81 4.29
CA ASN A 166 -6.68 -20.68 5.19
C ASN A 166 -8.00 -19.99 4.82
N SER A 167 -8.24 -19.70 3.53
CA SER A 167 -9.50 -19.09 3.09
C SER A 167 -10.71 -20.01 3.32
N THR A 168 -10.52 -21.32 3.17
CA THR A 168 -11.53 -22.34 3.47
C THR A 168 -11.79 -22.40 4.98
N ALA A 169 -10.76 -22.33 5.83
CA ALA A 169 -10.90 -22.30 7.28
C ALA A 169 -11.66 -21.05 7.75
N ILE A 170 -11.32 -19.86 7.25
CA ILE A 170 -12.05 -18.62 7.55
C ILE A 170 -13.52 -18.75 7.11
N SER A 171 -13.77 -19.28 5.92
CA SER A 171 -15.14 -19.48 5.42
C SER A 171 -15.93 -20.50 6.24
N LEU A 172 -15.27 -21.51 6.80
CA LEU A 172 -15.85 -22.48 7.72
C LEU A 172 -16.21 -21.79 9.05
N GLU A 173 -15.28 -21.03 9.64
CA GLU A 173 -15.50 -20.26 10.86
C GLU A 173 -16.68 -19.30 10.70
N GLU A 174 -16.74 -18.53 9.60
CA GLU A 174 -17.89 -17.66 9.31
C GLU A 174 -19.22 -18.43 9.26
N SER A 175 -19.20 -19.64 8.70
CA SER A 175 -20.40 -20.48 8.59
C SER A 175 -20.81 -21.05 9.95
N GLU A 176 -19.85 -21.45 10.79
CA GLU A 176 -20.11 -21.92 12.15
C GLU A 176 -20.57 -20.79 13.08
N ILE A 177 -20.04 -19.57 12.91
CA ILE A 177 -20.51 -18.37 13.60
C ILE A 177 -21.96 -18.05 13.21
N LYS A 178 -22.30 -18.12 11.90
CA LYS A 178 -23.69 -17.96 11.43
C LYS A 178 -24.61 -19.00 12.05
N LEU A 179 -24.19 -20.27 12.07
CA LEU A 179 -24.95 -21.34 12.72
C LEU A 179 -25.19 -21.06 14.21
N SER A 180 -24.14 -20.66 14.93
CA SER A 180 -24.19 -20.33 16.36
C SER A 180 -25.07 -19.12 16.65
N THR A 181 -25.06 -18.12 15.77
CA THR A 181 -25.93 -16.94 15.86
C THR A 181 -27.39 -17.32 15.68
N ILE A 182 -27.70 -18.19 14.70
CA ILE A 182 -29.07 -18.71 14.49
C ILE A 182 -29.52 -19.51 15.71
N ALA A 183 -28.66 -20.41 16.22
CA ALA A 183 -28.93 -21.21 17.41
C ALA A 183 -29.22 -20.33 18.63
N THR A 184 -28.38 -19.31 18.88
CA THR A 184 -28.55 -18.37 20.00
C THR A 184 -29.84 -17.57 19.88
N LYS A 185 -30.18 -17.10 18.66
CA LYS A 185 -31.43 -16.37 18.42
C LYS A 185 -32.66 -17.23 18.70
N LYS A 186 -32.63 -18.52 18.36
CA LYS A 186 -33.70 -19.47 18.67
C LYS A 186 -33.76 -19.83 20.14
N HIS A 187 -32.59 -20.00 20.78
CA HIS A 187 -32.47 -20.18 22.22
C HIS A 187 -33.14 -19.05 23.00
N LEU A 188 -32.85 -17.80 22.65
CA LEU A 188 -33.45 -16.62 23.28
C LEU A 188 -34.98 -16.55 23.08
N LYS A 189 -35.49 -17.11 21.98
CA LYS A 189 -36.93 -17.19 21.70
C LYS A 189 -37.62 -18.41 22.33
N GLY A 190 -36.88 -19.33 22.93
CA GLY A 190 -37.41 -20.60 23.45
C GLY A 190 -37.84 -21.60 22.36
N GLU A 191 -37.49 -21.34 21.09
CA GLU A 191 -37.87 -22.16 19.94
C GLU A 191 -36.90 -23.36 19.81
N LYS A 192 -37.11 -24.40 20.62
CA LYS A 192 -36.34 -25.65 20.54
C LYS A 192 -36.79 -26.47 19.33
N HIS A 193 -35.85 -26.88 18.49
CA HIS A 193 -36.16 -27.76 17.36
C HIS A 193 -36.30 -29.23 17.79
N PHE A 194 -35.44 -29.67 18.71
CA PHE A 194 -35.54 -30.97 19.38
C PHE A 194 -35.95 -30.77 20.85
N ALA A 195 -37.19 -30.28 21.07
CA ALA A 195 -37.72 -30.11 22.42
C ALA A 195 -38.00 -31.45 23.11
N ASP A 196 -38.46 -32.45 22.34
CA ASP A 196 -39.01 -33.71 22.85
C ASP A 196 -37.98 -34.87 22.88
N ASP A 197 -36.83 -34.73 22.21
CA ASP A 197 -35.81 -35.78 22.09
C ASP A 197 -34.39 -35.17 22.10
N PRO A 198 -33.85 -34.84 23.29
CA PRO A 198 -32.54 -34.22 23.43
C PRO A 198 -31.37 -35.16 23.08
N GLU A 199 -31.56 -36.48 23.09
CA GLU A 199 -30.52 -37.46 22.73
C GLU A 199 -30.24 -37.49 21.22
N ARG A 200 -31.22 -37.06 20.41
CA ARG A 200 -31.08 -36.95 18.95
C ARG A 200 -30.26 -35.74 18.50
N ALA A 201 -30.05 -34.77 19.38
CA ALA A 201 -29.20 -33.61 19.13
C ALA A 201 -27.73 -33.98 19.34
N GLY A 202 -27.05 -34.42 18.28
CA GLY A 202 -25.64 -34.80 18.32
C GLY A 202 -24.67 -33.64 18.66
N THR A 203 -25.13 -32.40 18.68
CA THR A 203 -24.33 -31.22 19.09
C THR A 203 -25.22 -30.16 19.73
N ALA A 204 -24.70 -29.35 20.64
CA ALA A 204 -25.45 -28.28 21.31
C ALA A 204 -26.19 -27.32 20.36
N THR A 205 -25.65 -27.08 19.15
CA THR A 205 -26.30 -26.25 18.12
C THR A 205 -27.41 -26.97 17.36
N GLN A 206 -27.32 -28.30 17.22
CA GLN A 206 -28.34 -29.11 16.55
C GLN A 206 -29.65 -29.16 17.34
N GLN A 207 -29.61 -28.97 18.66
CA GLN A 207 -30.81 -28.88 19.51
C GLN A 207 -31.75 -27.73 19.09
N TRP A 208 -31.17 -26.65 18.56
CA TRP A 208 -31.88 -25.40 18.24
C TRP A 208 -32.10 -25.18 16.74
N VAL A 209 -31.20 -25.69 15.89
CA VAL A 209 -31.22 -25.40 14.45
C VAL A 209 -31.54 -26.66 13.64
N ALA A 210 -32.56 -26.59 12.80
CA ALA A 210 -32.92 -27.68 11.91
C ALA A 210 -31.87 -27.88 10.80
N PRO A 211 -31.65 -29.11 10.28
CA PRO A 211 -30.70 -29.34 9.19
C PRO A 211 -30.93 -28.48 7.94
N LYS A 212 -32.19 -28.13 7.63
CA LYS A 212 -32.56 -27.29 6.49
C LYS A 212 -32.25 -25.80 6.70
N GLU A 213 -32.08 -25.35 7.93
CA GLU A 213 -31.80 -23.96 8.29
C GLU A 213 -30.31 -23.69 8.46
N ARG A 214 -29.49 -24.73 8.33
CA ARG A 214 -28.03 -24.60 8.37
C ARG A 214 -27.57 -23.71 7.20
N PRO A 215 -26.51 -22.92 7.40
CA PRO A 215 -25.93 -22.11 6.34
C PRO A 215 -25.62 -22.98 5.12
N SER A 216 -26.24 -22.66 3.99
CA SER A 216 -26.03 -23.39 2.74
C SER A 216 -25.34 -22.52 1.71
N LYS A 217 -24.45 -23.13 0.94
CA LYS A 217 -23.79 -22.48 -0.20
C LYS A 217 -24.25 -23.15 -1.48
N ARG A 218 -24.56 -22.35 -2.49
CA ARG A 218 -24.86 -22.85 -3.83
C ARG A 218 -23.55 -22.95 -4.61
N ILE A 219 -23.25 -24.13 -5.13
CA ILE A 219 -22.11 -24.31 -6.03
C ILE A 219 -22.59 -23.86 -7.43
N ALA A 220 -22.09 -22.70 -7.89
CA ALA A 220 -22.46 -22.06 -9.15
C ALA A 220 -23.92 -21.56 -9.27
N LEU A 221 -24.20 -20.78 -10.33
CA LEU A 221 -25.47 -20.07 -10.55
C LEU A 221 -26.69 -21.02 -10.64
N VAL A 222 -26.49 -22.26 -11.07
CA VAL A 222 -27.55 -23.25 -11.32
C VAL A 222 -27.44 -24.51 -10.41
N GLY A 223 -26.39 -24.65 -9.60
CA GLY A 223 -26.15 -25.91 -8.87
C GLY A 223 -27.00 -26.14 -7.62
N ARG A 224 -26.77 -27.30 -6.99
CA ARG A 224 -27.45 -27.75 -5.76
C ARG A 224 -27.00 -26.90 -4.55
N LYS A 225 -27.92 -26.67 -3.60
CA LYS A 225 -27.57 -26.09 -2.29
C LYS A 225 -26.97 -27.19 -1.42
N LEU A 226 -25.73 -27.00 -1.00
CA LEU A 226 -25.01 -27.91 -0.10
C LEU A 226 -24.84 -27.23 1.26
N ASP A 227 -24.77 -28.03 2.33
CA ASP A 227 -24.41 -27.52 3.66
C ASP A 227 -22.99 -26.95 3.57
N ALA A 228 -22.85 -25.65 3.84
CA ALA A 228 -21.58 -24.95 3.72
C ALA A 228 -20.55 -25.52 4.69
N ILE A 229 -20.96 -25.93 5.89
CA ILE A 229 -20.07 -26.43 6.94
C ILE A 229 -19.46 -27.77 6.50
N GLU A 230 -20.30 -28.72 6.06
CA GLU A 230 -19.81 -30.03 5.65
C GLU A 230 -18.93 -29.93 4.41
N MET A 231 -19.34 -29.12 3.42
CA MET A 231 -18.54 -28.86 2.23
C MET A 231 -17.14 -28.32 2.56
N TYR A 232 -17.03 -27.34 3.47
CA TYR A 232 -15.72 -26.81 3.87
C TYR A 232 -14.90 -27.80 4.70
N ARG A 233 -15.54 -28.61 5.56
CA ARG A 233 -14.86 -29.68 6.31
C ARG A 233 -14.29 -30.75 5.39
N GLU A 234 -15.07 -31.21 4.40
CA GLU A 234 -14.61 -32.15 3.38
C GLU A 234 -13.45 -31.57 2.57
N LYS A 235 -13.56 -30.30 2.17
CA LYS A 235 -12.49 -29.59 1.46
C LYS A 235 -11.20 -29.51 2.29
N LEU A 236 -11.29 -29.16 3.57
CA LEU A 236 -10.12 -29.16 4.48
C LEU A 236 -9.54 -30.55 4.65
N LYS A 237 -10.37 -31.59 4.78
CA LYS A 237 -9.94 -32.99 4.87
C LYS A 237 -9.19 -33.44 3.62
N ALA A 238 -9.58 -32.95 2.45
CA ALA A 238 -8.90 -33.23 1.18
C ALA A 238 -7.59 -32.45 0.99
N ILE A 239 -7.52 -31.19 1.45
CA ILE A 239 -6.34 -30.31 1.26
C ILE A 239 -5.24 -30.60 2.29
N THR A 240 -5.60 -30.82 3.55
CA THR A 240 -4.66 -31.05 4.66
C THR A 240 -3.57 -32.10 4.35
N PRO A 241 -3.88 -33.30 3.83
CA PRO A 241 -2.83 -34.29 3.53
C PRO A 241 -1.90 -33.83 2.40
N LYS A 242 -2.40 -33.09 1.41
CA LYS A 242 -1.59 -32.55 0.30
C LYS A 242 -0.60 -31.50 0.83
N VAL A 243 -1.07 -30.58 1.66
CA VAL A 243 -0.22 -29.57 2.32
C VAL A 243 0.87 -30.24 3.14
N LYS A 244 0.53 -31.24 3.98
CA LYS A 244 1.51 -31.98 4.78
C LYS A 244 2.53 -32.73 3.92
N ALA A 245 2.11 -33.32 2.81
CA ALA A 245 3.00 -34.01 1.88
C ALA A 245 4.00 -33.04 1.24
N LEU A 246 3.53 -31.89 0.75
CA LEU A 246 4.39 -30.85 0.18
C LEU A 246 5.33 -30.22 1.21
N GLN A 247 4.86 -29.95 2.43
CA GLN A 247 5.72 -29.47 3.52
C GLN A 247 6.84 -30.47 3.83
N LYS A 248 6.52 -31.78 3.86
CA LYS A 248 7.52 -32.82 4.06
C LYS A 248 8.53 -32.86 2.91
N ARG A 249 8.07 -32.73 1.67
CA ARG A 249 8.92 -32.68 0.46
C ARG A 249 9.88 -31.49 0.49
N HIS A 250 9.40 -30.32 0.93
CA HIS A 250 10.20 -29.12 1.13
C HIS A 250 11.27 -29.29 2.21
N VAL A 251 10.91 -29.80 3.40
CA VAL A 251 11.88 -30.05 4.50
C VAL A 251 12.95 -31.08 4.10
N GLN A 252 12.61 -32.03 3.24
CA GLN A 252 13.54 -33.02 2.71
C GLN A 252 14.47 -32.47 1.61
N GLY A 253 14.27 -31.23 1.15
CA GLY A 253 15.12 -30.59 0.15
C GLY A 253 14.89 -31.07 -1.29
N TYR A 254 13.73 -31.64 -1.59
CA TYR A 254 13.39 -32.10 -2.95
C TYR A 254 12.81 -31.00 -3.86
N GLU A 255 12.54 -29.81 -3.32
CA GLU A 255 12.00 -28.69 -4.10
C GLU A 255 13.08 -28.02 -4.95
N LYS A 256 12.66 -27.44 -6.07
CA LYS A 256 13.55 -26.71 -6.97
C LYS A 256 14.08 -25.46 -6.27
N LEU A 257 15.40 -25.27 -6.30
CA LEU A 257 16.05 -24.06 -5.81
C LEU A 257 15.81 -22.89 -6.78
N LEU A 258 15.35 -21.77 -6.25
CA LEU A 258 15.20 -20.51 -6.97
C LEU A 258 16.56 -19.81 -7.11
N PRO A 259 16.73 -18.90 -8.08
CA PRO A 259 17.95 -18.11 -8.24
C PRO A 259 18.06 -16.99 -7.17
N ALA A 260 17.72 -17.28 -5.92
CA ALA A 260 17.72 -16.33 -4.82
C ALA A 260 18.24 -16.98 -3.53
N VAL A 261 19.05 -16.24 -2.77
CA VAL A 261 19.64 -16.69 -1.52
C VAL A 261 19.63 -15.56 -0.49
N PHE A 262 19.24 -15.88 0.73
CA PHE A 262 19.35 -14.99 1.88
C PHE A 262 20.57 -15.37 2.69
N VAL A 263 21.40 -14.39 3.02
CA VAL A 263 22.61 -14.59 3.80
C VAL A 263 22.55 -13.71 5.04
N GLU A 264 22.52 -14.30 6.23
CA GLU A 264 22.72 -13.59 7.49
C GLU A 264 24.21 -13.50 7.78
N PHE A 265 24.67 -12.29 8.06
CA PHE A 265 26.03 -12.00 8.48
C PHE A 265 26.11 -11.85 10.01
N GLU A 266 27.29 -12.05 10.58
CA GLU A 266 27.54 -11.86 12.02
C GLU A 266 27.35 -10.39 12.43
N THR A 267 27.79 -9.47 11.58
CA THR A 267 27.76 -8.03 11.83
C THR A 267 27.05 -7.27 10.70
N GLN A 268 26.39 -6.16 11.06
CA GLN A 268 25.77 -5.26 10.08
C GLN A 268 26.80 -4.69 9.08
N ARG A 269 28.04 -4.51 9.53
CA ARG A 269 29.15 -4.06 8.67
C ARG A 269 29.46 -5.09 7.59
N ALA A 270 29.56 -6.37 7.93
CA ALA A 270 29.82 -7.43 6.96
C ALA A 270 28.69 -7.53 5.92
N ALA A 271 27.43 -7.43 6.36
CA ALA A 271 26.27 -7.37 5.46
C ALA A 271 26.37 -6.18 4.50
N GLN A 272 26.69 -4.98 5.00
CA GLN A 272 26.81 -3.78 4.17
C GLN A 272 27.95 -3.89 3.15
N LEU A 273 29.08 -4.49 3.52
CA LEU A 273 30.20 -4.71 2.60
C LEU A 273 29.85 -5.70 1.50
N ALA A 274 29.17 -6.81 1.84
CA ALA A 274 28.70 -7.78 0.86
C ALA A 274 27.65 -7.17 -0.09
N TYR A 275 26.79 -6.28 0.41
CA TYR A 275 25.81 -5.55 -0.39
C TYR A 275 26.46 -4.53 -1.35
N SER A 276 27.51 -3.85 -0.90
CA SER A 276 28.18 -2.79 -1.69
C SER A 276 29.26 -3.32 -2.63
N ASP A 277 29.58 -4.61 -2.60
CA ASP A 277 30.62 -5.21 -3.43
C ASP A 277 30.30 -5.10 -4.94
N PRO A 278 31.14 -4.39 -5.73
CA PRO A 278 30.94 -4.27 -7.17
C PRO A 278 31.04 -5.58 -7.95
N PHE A 279 31.72 -6.61 -7.42
CA PHE A 279 31.90 -7.89 -8.10
C PHE A 279 30.56 -8.57 -8.39
N TYR A 280 29.60 -8.46 -7.46
CA TYR A 280 28.22 -8.94 -7.60
C TYR A 280 27.29 -7.93 -8.29
N ARG A 281 27.81 -6.86 -8.89
CA ARG A 281 27.00 -5.93 -9.70
C ARG A 281 27.18 -6.13 -11.20
N GLN A 282 28.02 -7.10 -11.61
CA GLN A 282 28.29 -7.36 -13.01
C GLN A 282 27.14 -8.09 -13.71
N PRO A 283 26.85 -7.77 -14.99
CA PRO A 283 25.89 -8.53 -15.80
C PRO A 283 26.24 -10.03 -15.82
N GLY A 284 25.24 -10.89 -15.66
CA GLY A 284 25.42 -12.35 -15.67
C GLY A 284 25.87 -12.97 -14.34
N LYS A 285 26.13 -12.18 -13.29
CA LYS A 285 26.41 -12.67 -11.93
C LYS A 285 25.21 -12.47 -10.99
N MET A 286 25.29 -13.09 -9.81
CA MET A 286 24.39 -12.79 -8.70
C MET A 286 24.41 -11.30 -8.39
N GLU A 287 23.31 -10.78 -7.86
CA GLU A 287 23.14 -9.37 -7.53
C GLU A 287 22.62 -9.22 -6.11
N ALA A 288 23.31 -8.40 -5.30
CA ALA A 288 22.84 -7.99 -3.99
C ALA A 288 21.64 -7.04 -4.14
N ALA A 289 20.43 -7.60 -4.08
CA ALA A 289 19.20 -6.88 -4.41
C ALA A 289 18.76 -5.95 -3.27
N THR A 290 18.80 -6.44 -2.03
CA THR A 290 18.42 -5.65 -0.86
C THR A 290 19.17 -6.08 0.39
N ILE A 291 19.31 -5.16 1.33
CA ILE A 291 19.86 -5.36 2.67
C ILE A 291 18.83 -4.85 3.67
N GLY A 292 18.78 -5.47 4.85
CA GLY A 292 17.96 -4.93 5.94
C GLY A 292 16.52 -5.43 5.95
N ILE A 293 16.27 -6.65 5.45
CA ILE A 293 14.92 -7.23 5.35
C ILE A 293 14.32 -7.36 6.76
N ALA A 294 13.29 -6.58 7.09
CA ALA A 294 12.75 -6.51 8.44
C ALA A 294 11.97 -7.76 8.81
N THR A 295 11.16 -8.27 7.88
CA THR A 295 10.31 -9.44 8.06
C THR A 295 10.18 -10.25 6.77
N PRO A 296 9.93 -11.57 6.85
CA PRO A 296 9.58 -12.41 5.70
C PRO A 296 8.36 -11.91 4.91
N ASP A 297 7.46 -11.18 5.55
CA ASP A 297 6.23 -10.64 4.97
C ASP A 297 6.47 -9.46 4.00
N GLU A 298 7.62 -8.79 4.11
CA GLU A 298 8.03 -7.73 3.18
C GLU A 298 8.54 -8.29 1.85
N ILE A 299 8.83 -9.59 1.79
CA ILE A 299 9.34 -10.25 0.58
C ILE A 299 8.17 -10.75 -0.27
N VAL A 300 8.13 -10.31 -1.52
CA VAL A 300 7.24 -10.89 -2.53
C VAL A 300 7.88 -12.14 -3.10
N TRP A 301 7.63 -13.30 -2.46
CA TRP A 301 8.24 -14.60 -2.78
C TRP A 301 8.08 -15.00 -4.25
N ALA A 302 6.92 -14.72 -4.84
CA ALA A 302 6.63 -14.99 -6.25
C ALA A 302 7.63 -14.30 -7.22
N ASN A 303 8.21 -13.17 -6.82
CA ASN A 303 9.15 -12.41 -7.66
C ASN A 303 10.59 -12.96 -7.59
N LEU A 304 10.90 -13.85 -6.64
CA LEU A 304 12.22 -14.46 -6.51
C LEU A 304 12.51 -15.48 -7.61
N ALA A 305 11.47 -16.07 -8.21
CA ALA A 305 11.60 -17.01 -9.32
C ALA A 305 11.94 -16.33 -10.66
N ILE A 306 11.66 -15.03 -10.77
CA ILE A 306 11.78 -14.28 -12.03
C ILE A 306 13.26 -13.99 -12.34
N GLY A 307 13.73 -14.47 -13.49
CA GLY A 307 15.08 -14.20 -13.99
C GLY A 307 15.28 -12.76 -14.48
N LYS A 308 16.55 -12.34 -14.66
CA LYS A 308 16.88 -10.99 -15.16
C LYS A 308 16.27 -10.63 -16.54
N PRO A 309 16.33 -11.48 -17.58
CA PRO A 309 15.77 -11.11 -18.89
C PRO A 309 14.24 -11.00 -18.84
N GLU A 310 13.58 -11.91 -18.12
CA GLU A 310 12.13 -11.86 -17.91
C GLU A 310 11.73 -10.60 -17.13
N ARG A 311 12.47 -10.25 -16.07
CA ARG A 311 12.26 -9.02 -15.30
C ARG A 311 12.36 -7.79 -16.19
N TRP A 312 13.38 -7.72 -17.05
CA TRP A 312 13.56 -6.60 -17.98
C TRP A 312 12.38 -6.45 -18.96
N VAL A 313 11.93 -7.56 -19.57
CA VAL A 313 10.76 -7.56 -20.47
C VAL A 313 9.50 -7.11 -19.71
N ARG A 314 9.26 -7.65 -18.51
CA ARG A 314 8.11 -7.25 -17.66
C ARG A 314 8.17 -5.77 -17.29
N THR A 315 9.36 -5.22 -16.98
CA THR A 315 9.53 -3.79 -16.70
C THR A 315 9.20 -2.94 -17.91
N ILE A 316 9.60 -3.34 -19.13
CA ILE A 316 9.25 -2.62 -20.36
C ILE A 316 7.74 -2.64 -20.59
N ILE A 317 7.11 -3.81 -20.44
CA ILE A 317 5.65 -3.95 -20.57
C ILE A 317 4.93 -3.06 -19.54
N ALA A 318 5.32 -3.14 -18.27
CA ALA A 318 4.73 -2.34 -17.20
C ALA A 318 4.90 -0.84 -17.44
N ASN A 319 6.11 -0.38 -17.81
CA ASN A 319 6.36 1.03 -18.15
C ASN A 319 5.52 1.48 -19.34
N THR A 320 5.37 0.63 -20.36
CA THR A 320 4.53 0.93 -21.53
C THR A 320 3.07 1.07 -21.12
N ILE A 321 2.55 0.16 -20.29
CA ILE A 321 1.19 0.24 -19.74
C ILE A 321 0.99 1.52 -18.92
N ILE A 322 1.95 1.88 -18.07
CA ILE A 322 1.88 3.12 -17.27
C ILE A 322 1.88 4.35 -18.16
N ILE A 323 2.71 4.40 -19.20
CA ILE A 323 2.73 5.53 -20.15
C ILE A 323 1.39 5.65 -20.87
N LEU A 324 0.84 4.53 -21.37
CA LEU A 324 -0.47 4.52 -22.00
C LEU A 324 -1.55 4.94 -21.01
N LEU A 325 -1.50 4.45 -19.77
CA LEU A 325 -2.40 4.87 -18.69
C LEU A 325 -2.33 6.38 -18.52
N ILE A 326 -1.15 6.99 -18.36
CA ILE A 326 -1.01 8.45 -18.20
C ILE A 326 -1.64 9.21 -19.38
N VAL A 327 -1.36 8.79 -20.62
CA VAL A 327 -1.92 9.45 -21.82
C VAL A 327 -3.43 9.32 -21.86
N PHE A 328 -3.98 8.11 -21.70
CA PHE A 328 -5.42 7.90 -21.77
C PHE A 328 -6.17 8.41 -20.54
N TRP A 329 -5.51 8.54 -19.39
CA TRP A 329 -6.09 9.10 -18.16
C TRP A 329 -6.34 10.60 -18.25
N SER A 330 -5.65 11.29 -19.14
CA SER A 330 -5.95 12.70 -19.44
C SER A 330 -7.38 12.89 -19.97
N ILE A 331 -7.95 11.90 -20.67
CA ILE A 331 -9.30 11.96 -21.24
C ILE A 331 -10.38 12.03 -20.15
N PRO A 332 -10.51 11.07 -19.21
CA PRO A 332 -11.53 11.14 -18.17
C PRO A 332 -11.31 12.33 -17.23
N VAL A 333 -10.05 12.68 -16.93
CA VAL A 333 -9.74 13.86 -16.11
C VAL A 333 -10.14 15.15 -16.83
N GLY A 334 -9.86 15.27 -18.14
CA GLY A 334 -10.26 16.41 -18.95
C GLY A 334 -11.79 16.54 -19.08
N LEU A 335 -12.49 15.41 -19.25
CA LEU A 335 -13.96 15.39 -19.25
C LEU A 335 -14.54 15.89 -17.93
N VAL A 336 -14.02 15.42 -16.78
CA VAL A 336 -14.47 15.92 -15.48
C VAL A 336 -14.03 17.37 -15.25
N GLY A 337 -12.84 17.76 -15.71
CA GLY A 337 -12.36 19.13 -15.68
C GLY A 337 -13.28 20.10 -16.43
N SER A 338 -13.83 19.67 -17.57
CA SER A 338 -14.81 20.47 -18.33
C SER A 338 -16.12 20.69 -17.58
N LEU A 339 -16.49 19.82 -16.63
CA LEU A 339 -17.67 20.01 -15.77
C LEU A 339 -17.48 21.12 -14.74
N ALA A 340 -16.23 21.51 -14.44
CA ALA A 340 -15.94 22.60 -13.53
C ALA A 340 -16.32 23.97 -14.10
N ASP A 341 -16.41 24.07 -15.42
CA ASP A 341 -16.90 25.23 -16.16
C ASP A 341 -18.20 24.89 -16.89
N ILE A 342 -19.24 24.68 -16.08
CA ILE A 342 -20.52 24.20 -16.59
C ILE A 342 -21.23 25.23 -17.48
N ASP A 343 -20.86 26.51 -17.36
CA ASP A 343 -21.35 27.61 -18.18
C ASP A 343 -20.86 27.51 -19.62
N ASN A 344 -19.54 27.36 -19.81
CA ASN A 344 -18.98 27.14 -21.14
C ASN A 344 -19.41 25.80 -21.74
N LEU A 345 -19.62 24.77 -20.92
CA LEU A 345 -20.10 23.48 -21.40
C LEU A 345 -21.58 23.53 -21.84
N ALA A 346 -22.44 24.20 -21.09
CA ALA A 346 -23.86 24.34 -21.42
C ALA A 346 -24.10 25.21 -22.67
N GLN A 347 -23.18 26.14 -22.97
CA GLN A 347 -23.22 26.95 -24.20
C GLN A 347 -22.81 26.14 -25.44
N ASN A 348 -21.82 25.25 -25.31
CA ASN A 348 -21.25 24.49 -26.44
C ASN A 348 -21.91 23.11 -26.66
N PHE A 349 -22.69 22.60 -25.69
CA PHE A 349 -23.33 21.28 -25.76
C PHE A 349 -24.85 21.37 -25.53
N PRO A 350 -25.68 21.36 -26.60
CA PRO A 350 -27.13 21.59 -26.52
C PRO A 350 -27.91 20.70 -25.54
N PRO A 351 -27.57 19.40 -25.34
CA PRO A 351 -28.22 18.56 -24.34
C PRO A 351 -28.07 19.02 -22.89
N LEU A 352 -27.05 19.84 -22.57
CA LEU A 352 -26.79 20.35 -21.23
C LEU A 352 -27.49 21.70 -20.93
N GLY A 353 -28.33 22.20 -21.85
CA GLY A 353 -29.05 23.47 -21.65
C GLY A 353 -30.01 23.50 -20.45
N PHE A 354 -30.32 22.35 -19.83
CA PHE A 354 -31.08 22.28 -18.58
C PHE A 354 -30.32 22.88 -17.39
N VAL A 355 -28.99 22.89 -17.44
CA VAL A 355 -28.14 23.44 -16.38
C VAL A 355 -28.33 24.94 -16.23
N ASN A 356 -28.54 25.65 -17.34
CA ASN A 356 -28.80 27.10 -17.34
C ASN A 356 -30.11 27.48 -16.65
N LYS A 357 -30.99 26.50 -16.35
CA LYS A 357 -32.27 26.70 -15.64
C LYS A 357 -32.16 26.41 -14.13
N LEU A 358 -30.99 26.00 -13.63
CA LEU A 358 -30.78 25.69 -12.22
C LEU A 358 -30.54 26.97 -11.39
N PRO A 359 -31.01 27.03 -10.12
CA PRO A 359 -30.71 28.15 -9.23
C PRO A 359 -29.21 28.26 -8.93
N ALA A 360 -28.75 29.49 -8.64
CA ALA A 360 -27.33 29.81 -8.48
C ALA A 360 -26.61 28.90 -7.45
N SER A 361 -27.26 28.56 -6.34
CA SER A 361 -26.69 27.69 -5.30
C SER A 361 -26.47 26.24 -5.77
N THR A 362 -27.40 25.67 -6.54
CA THR A 362 -27.24 24.30 -7.05
C THR A 362 -26.24 24.26 -8.21
N LYS A 363 -26.20 25.31 -9.03
CA LYS A 363 -25.18 25.46 -10.07
C LYS A 363 -23.77 25.56 -9.48
N GLY A 364 -23.57 26.34 -8.43
CA GLY A 364 -22.29 26.42 -7.71
C GLY A 364 -21.89 25.09 -7.06
N ALA A 365 -22.83 24.36 -6.47
CA ALA A 365 -22.57 23.03 -5.93
C ALA A 365 -22.19 22.02 -7.04
N VAL A 366 -22.87 22.04 -8.18
CA VAL A 366 -22.56 21.16 -9.31
C VAL A 366 -21.23 21.55 -9.99
N SER A 367 -20.91 22.83 -10.12
CA SER A 367 -19.64 23.27 -10.75
C SER A 367 -18.42 23.07 -9.84
N GLY A 368 -18.58 23.17 -8.51
CA GLY A 368 -17.46 23.05 -7.56
C GLY A 368 -17.30 21.65 -6.94
N LEU A 369 -18.37 21.07 -6.44
CA LEU A 369 -18.31 19.86 -5.61
C LEU A 369 -18.32 18.58 -6.45
N LEU A 370 -19.15 18.52 -7.51
CA LEU A 370 -19.27 17.33 -8.35
C LEU A 370 -17.95 16.97 -9.08
N PRO A 371 -17.24 17.90 -9.76
CA PRO A 371 -15.95 17.59 -10.37
C PRO A 371 -14.93 17.13 -9.34
N THR A 372 -14.90 17.74 -8.15
CA THR A 372 -13.98 17.37 -7.08
C THR A 372 -14.20 15.93 -6.60
N ILE A 373 -15.47 15.52 -6.39
CA ILE A 373 -15.81 14.15 -5.99
C ILE A 373 -15.48 13.17 -7.11
N LEU A 374 -15.82 13.49 -8.36
CA LEU A 374 -15.56 12.62 -9.50
C LEU A 374 -14.06 12.45 -9.75
N ILE A 375 -13.27 13.52 -9.68
CA ILE A 375 -11.80 13.46 -9.76
C ILE A 375 -11.27 12.58 -8.62
N SER A 376 -11.74 12.75 -7.39
CA SER A 376 -11.33 11.93 -6.25
C SER A 376 -11.64 10.44 -6.47
N ALA A 377 -12.84 10.11 -6.95
CA ALA A 377 -13.24 8.74 -7.24
C ALA A 377 -12.41 8.11 -8.37
N ILE A 378 -12.14 8.87 -9.43
CA ILE A 378 -11.28 8.44 -10.53
C ILE A 378 -9.85 8.22 -10.01
N LEU A 379 -9.26 9.19 -9.30
CA LEU A 379 -7.90 9.07 -8.76
C LEU A 379 -7.77 7.93 -7.74
N ALA A 380 -8.83 7.58 -7.00
CA ALA A 380 -8.83 6.42 -6.11
C ALA A 380 -8.67 5.08 -6.84
N LEU A 381 -9.00 5.02 -8.14
CA LEU A 381 -8.82 3.83 -8.97
C LEU A 381 -7.35 3.64 -9.40
N VAL A 382 -6.57 4.72 -9.51
CA VAL A 382 -5.18 4.68 -10.03
C VAL A 382 -4.28 3.75 -9.20
N PRO A 383 -4.21 3.85 -7.85
CA PRO A 383 -3.37 2.95 -7.06
C PRO A 383 -3.78 1.48 -7.17
N ILE A 384 -5.06 1.19 -7.39
CA ILE A 384 -5.56 -0.19 -7.56
C ILE A 384 -5.06 -0.75 -8.89
N ILE A 385 -5.17 0.02 -9.98
CA ILE A 385 -4.66 -0.38 -11.30
C ILE A 385 -3.14 -0.55 -11.26
N CYS A 386 -2.41 0.39 -10.67
CA CYS A 386 -0.94 0.32 -10.60
C CYS A 386 -0.39 -0.80 -9.68
N ARG A 387 -1.24 -1.41 -8.83
CA ARG A 387 -0.87 -2.51 -7.95
C ARG A 387 -0.98 -3.88 -8.63
N LEU A 388 -1.84 -3.99 -9.64
CA LEU A 388 -1.99 -5.18 -10.48
C LEU A 388 -0.79 -5.33 -11.42
#